data_AF-A0A8K1I7W7-F1
#
_entry.id   AF-A0A8K1I7W7-F1
#
_cell.length_a   1.000
_cell.length_b   1.000
_cell.length_c   1.000
_cell.angle_alpha   90.00
_cell.angle_beta   90.00
_cell.angle_gamma   90.00
#
_symmetry.space_group_name_H-M   'P 1'
#
loop_
_entity.id
_entity.type
_entity.pdbx_description
1 polymer ?
#
loop_
_entity_poly.entity_id
_entity_poly.type
_entity_poly.pdbx_seq_one_letter_code
_entity_poly.pdbx_strand_id
1 'polypeptide(L)'
;MYIFMFSCLMGGWKSSHGLSKLSQVSTEFLQCPYFITGLSDGESSFCVSISKYKKLKTGWLVRAVFRIELHSREISLLYGIQSFFGVGNISIGKTRDTVAYSVGSTQDLTNVIIPHFLKYP
;
A
#
# COMPACT_ATOMS: atom_id res chain seq x y z
N MET A 1 7.22 17.42 21.02
CA MET A 1 8.65 17.74 21.03
C MET A 1 9.40 16.43 20.87
N TYR A 2 10.07 16.31 19.73
CA TYR A 2 10.82 15.19 19.20
C TYR A 2 11.53 14.33 20.25
N ILE A 3 11.32 13.02 20.18
CA ILE A 3 12.31 11.94 20.36
C ILE A 3 11.53 10.65 20.09
N PHE A 4 11.74 10.06 18.92
CA PHE A 4 11.85 8.61 18.68
C PHE A 4 12.02 8.41 17.18
N MET A 5 13.19 8.81 16.69
CA MET A 5 13.76 8.31 15.46
C MET A 5 15.12 7.73 15.84
N PHE A 6 15.48 6.61 15.21
CA PHE A 6 16.71 5.83 15.36
C PHE A 6 16.73 4.73 16.43
N SER A 7 16.05 3.63 16.09
CA SER A 7 16.66 2.31 16.28
C SER A 7 16.16 1.34 15.20
N CYS A 8 16.62 1.56 13.97
CA CYS A 8 16.71 0.47 13.01
C CYS A 8 18.09 0.57 12.34
N LEU A 9 18.94 -0.42 12.66
CA LEU A 9 20.20 -0.77 12.01
C LEU A 9 21.39 0.20 12.16
N MET A 10 22.15 -0.02 13.24
CA MET A 10 23.58 0.30 13.29
C MET A 10 24.35 -0.63 12.34
N GLY A 11 24.53 -0.17 11.10
CA GLY A 11 25.50 -0.70 10.14
C GLY A 11 26.44 0.44 9.73
N GLY A 12 27.75 0.23 9.93
CA GLY A 12 28.77 1.29 9.99
C GLY A 12 28.81 2.28 8.81
N TRP A 13 28.99 3.56 9.16
CA TRP A 13 29.23 4.66 8.22
C TRP A 13 30.74 4.77 7.95
N LYS A 14 31.19 4.31 6.77
CA LYS A 14 32.42 4.80 6.14
C LYS A 14 32.05 5.74 4.99
N SER A 15 32.65 6.92 5.00
CA SER A 15 32.44 7.98 4.02
C SER A 15 33.37 7.83 2.82
N SER A 16 32.81 7.83 1.61
CA SER A 16 33.50 8.34 0.41
C SER A 16 32.54 8.46 -0.78
N HIS A 17 32.41 9.70 -1.27
CA HIS A 17 32.20 10.14 -2.66
C HIS A 17 30.99 9.64 -3.50
N GLY A 18 30.18 10.61 -3.97
CA GLY A 18 29.67 10.64 -5.35
C GLY A 18 28.21 10.26 -5.58
N LEU A 19 27.32 11.26 -5.67
CA LEU A 19 26.15 11.44 -6.56
C LEU A 19 25.41 10.21 -7.18
N SER A 20 25.33 9.09 -6.48
CA SER A 20 24.49 7.91 -6.80
C SER A 20 23.49 7.58 -5.70
N LYS A 21 23.59 8.28 -4.56
CA LYS A 21 22.84 7.97 -3.32
C LYS A 21 21.40 8.48 -3.30
N LEU A 22 20.98 9.31 -4.26
CA LEU A 22 19.61 9.86 -4.29
C LEU A 22 18.58 8.87 -4.86
N SER A 23 18.97 7.91 -5.69
CA SER A 23 18.06 6.90 -6.24
C SER A 23 17.84 5.70 -5.32
N GLN A 24 18.79 5.37 -4.44
CA GLN A 24 18.65 4.25 -3.50
C GLN A 24 17.76 4.59 -2.30
N VAL A 25 17.76 5.85 -1.86
CA VAL A 25 17.01 6.29 -0.67
C VAL A 25 15.49 6.24 -0.89
N SER A 26 15.00 6.29 -2.14
CA SER A 26 13.55 6.30 -2.41
C SER A 26 12.87 4.94 -2.28
N THR A 27 13.61 3.83 -2.31
CA THR A 27 13.02 2.47 -2.31
C THR A 27 13.12 1.75 -0.96
N GLU A 28 13.99 2.19 -0.05
CA GLU A 28 14.19 1.54 1.25
C GLU A 28 13.01 1.74 2.21
N PHE A 29 12.31 2.88 2.14
CA PHE A 29 11.16 3.17 3.02
C PHE A 29 9.98 2.22 2.81
N LEU A 30 9.84 1.65 1.62
CA LEU A 30 8.80 0.68 1.29
C LEU A 30 8.98 -0.68 1.98
N GLN A 31 10.14 -0.94 2.58
CA GLN A 31 10.36 -2.13 3.42
C GLN A 31 9.98 -1.90 4.89
N CYS A 32 9.66 -0.66 5.29
CA CYS A 32 9.23 -0.35 6.64
C CYS A 32 7.71 -0.56 6.76
N PRO A 33 7.22 -1.54 7.53
CA PRO A 33 5.79 -1.80 7.64
C PRO A 33 5.01 -0.62 8.24
N TYR A 34 5.59 0.11 9.21
CA TYR A 34 4.96 1.29 9.80
C TYR A 34 4.80 2.45 8.81
N PHE A 35 5.66 2.55 7.80
CA PHE A 35 5.48 3.55 6.74
C PHE A 35 4.23 3.22 5.91
N ILE A 36 4.03 1.95 5.58
CA ILE A 36 2.84 1.49 4.85
C ILE A 36 1.58 1.72 5.67
N THR A 37 1.59 1.41 6.98
CA THR A 37 0.48 1.73 7.89
C THR A 37 0.18 3.24 7.91
N GLY A 38 1.19 4.08 8.15
CA GLY A 38 0.99 5.53 8.24
C GLY A 38 0.52 6.18 6.93
N LEU A 39 1.04 5.72 5.78
CA LEU A 39 0.52 6.13 4.47
C LEU A 39 -0.94 5.69 4.31
N SER A 40 -1.26 4.47 4.72
CA SER A 40 -2.61 3.93 4.60
C SER A 40 -3.61 4.65 5.49
N ASP A 41 -3.21 5.11 6.68
CA ASP A 41 -4.07 5.89 7.58
C ASP A 41 -4.55 7.20 6.94
N GLY A 42 -3.71 7.83 6.10
CA GLY A 42 -4.06 9.05 5.37
C GLY A 42 -4.74 8.83 4.02
N GLU A 43 -4.27 7.86 3.23
CA GLU A 43 -4.59 7.77 1.79
C GLU A 43 -5.37 6.51 1.40
N SER A 44 -5.60 5.59 2.34
CA SER A 44 -6.31 4.33 2.05
C SER A 44 -7.78 4.35 2.44
N SER A 45 -8.51 3.38 1.90
CA SER A 45 -9.89 3.11 2.25
C SER A 45 -10.19 1.61 2.30
N PHE A 46 -10.92 1.21 3.34
CA PHE A 46 -11.58 -0.08 3.44
C PHE A 46 -13.06 0.09 3.07
N CYS A 47 -13.43 -0.37 1.88
CA CYS A 47 -14.78 -0.22 1.35
C CYS A 47 -15.51 -1.56 1.26
N VAL A 48 -16.81 -1.56 1.56
CA VAL A 48 -17.71 -2.66 1.24
C VAL A 48 -18.70 -2.19 0.18
N SER A 49 -18.65 -2.80 -1.00
CA SER A 49 -19.56 -2.54 -2.09
C SER A 49 -20.65 -3.61 -2.13
N ILE A 50 -21.90 -3.18 -2.25
CA ILE A 50 -23.07 -4.05 -2.38
C ILE A 50 -23.73 -3.74 -3.73
N SER A 51 -23.90 -4.76 -4.57
CA SER A 51 -24.45 -4.61 -5.92
C SER A 51 -25.42 -5.73 -6.26
N LYS A 52 -26.39 -5.48 -7.15
CA LYS A 52 -27.31 -6.53 -7.61
C LYS A 52 -26.58 -7.51 -8.52
N TYR A 53 -26.73 -8.80 -8.25
CA TYR A 53 -26.12 -9.85 -9.06
C TYR A 53 -27.03 -11.08 -9.16
N LYS A 54 -27.72 -11.21 -10.29
CA LYS A 54 -28.81 -12.18 -10.51
C LYS A 54 -28.37 -13.66 -10.45
N LYS A 55 -27.07 -13.95 -10.59
CA LYS A 55 -26.56 -15.34 -10.55
C LYS A 55 -26.41 -15.89 -9.13
N LEU A 56 -26.41 -15.02 -8.11
CA LEU A 56 -26.37 -15.44 -6.71
C LEU A 56 -27.79 -15.71 -6.21
N LYS A 57 -27.95 -16.72 -5.34
CA LYS A 57 -29.25 -17.07 -4.74
C LYS A 57 -29.87 -15.90 -3.98
N THR A 58 -29.04 -15.07 -3.35
CA THR A 58 -29.45 -13.86 -2.63
C THR A 58 -29.83 -12.71 -3.54
N GLY A 59 -29.42 -12.73 -4.82
CA GLY A 59 -29.57 -11.62 -5.76
C GLY A 59 -28.61 -10.44 -5.53
N TRP A 60 -27.73 -10.52 -4.52
CA TRP A 60 -26.80 -9.46 -4.13
C TRP A 60 -25.37 -9.97 -4.04
N LEU A 61 -24.43 -9.22 -4.60
CA LEU A 61 -23.00 -9.40 -4.47
C LEU A 61 -22.45 -8.38 -3.47
N VAL A 62 -21.80 -8.88 -2.42
CA VAL A 62 -21.07 -8.09 -1.44
C VAL A 62 -19.58 -8.27 -1.69
N ARG A 63 -18.83 -7.17 -1.78
CA ARG A 63 -17.38 -7.19 -2.00
C ARG A 63 -16.69 -6.23 -1.04
N ALA A 64 -15.79 -6.75 -0.23
CA ALA A 64 -14.83 -5.95 0.52
C ALA A 64 -13.62 -5.60 -0.37
N VAL A 65 -13.12 -4.38 -0.25
CA VAL A 65 -11.96 -3.89 -1.00
C VAL A 65 -11.11 -3.01 -0.11
N PHE A 66 -9.81 -3.29 -0.05
CA PHE A 66 -8.81 -2.34 0.41
C PHE A 66 -8.26 -1.57 -0.79
N ARG A 67 -8.20 -0.24 -0.71
CA ARG A 67 -7.78 0.60 -1.84
C ARG A 67 -6.92 1.76 -1.35
N ILE A 68 -5.85 2.06 -2.09
CA ILE A 68 -5.06 3.28 -1.95
C ILE A 68 -5.12 3.99 -3.30
N GLU A 69 -5.57 5.24 -3.33
CA GLU A 69 -5.74 6.02 -4.56
C GLU A 69 -4.93 7.31 -4.45
N LEU A 70 -3.97 7.49 -5.37
CA LEU A 70 -3.05 8.63 -5.41
C LEU A 70 -3.06 9.28 -6.80
N HIS A 71 -2.37 10.41 -6.94
CA HIS A 71 -2.18 11.04 -8.25
C HIS A 71 -1.26 10.20 -9.15
N SER A 72 -1.47 10.20 -10.47
CA SER A 72 -0.70 9.42 -11.46
C SER A 72 0.83 9.53 -11.37
N ARG A 73 1.34 10.63 -10.81
CA ARG A 73 2.78 10.91 -10.61
C ARG A 73 3.40 10.02 -9.53
N GLU A 74 2.59 9.42 -8.68
CA GLU A 74 3.00 8.54 -7.57
C GLU A 74 2.81 7.05 -7.90
N ILE A 75 2.65 6.71 -9.19
CA ILE A 75 2.48 5.32 -9.63
C ILE A 75 3.62 4.39 -9.15
N SER A 76 4.86 4.88 -9.12
CA SER A 76 6.02 4.12 -8.64
C SER A 76 5.88 3.73 -7.17
N LEU A 77 5.26 4.58 -6.35
CA LEU A 77 4.98 4.27 -4.94
C LEU A 77 3.99 3.12 -4.83
N LEU A 78 2.93 3.12 -5.64
CA LEU A 78 1.93 2.04 -5.64
C LEU A 78 2.51 0.70 -6.13
N TYR A 79 3.43 0.71 -7.10
CA TYR A 79 4.17 -0.51 -7.46
C TYR A 79 5.06 -1.02 -6.32
N GLY A 80 5.64 -0.10 -5.55
CA GLY A 80 6.35 -0.43 -4.32
C GLY A 80 5.47 -1.11 -3.28
N ILE A 81 4.28 -0.56 -3.04
CA ILE A 81 3.29 -1.13 -2.10
C ILE A 81 2.79 -2.49 -2.58
N GLN A 82 2.50 -2.62 -3.89
CA GLN A 82 2.11 -3.89 -4.48
C GLN A 82 3.20 -4.95 -4.29
N SER A 83 4.46 -4.58 -4.47
CA SER A 83 5.61 -5.46 -4.26
C SER A 83 5.80 -5.83 -2.80
N PHE A 84 5.57 -4.89 -1.88
CA PHE A 84 5.62 -5.12 -0.42
C PHE A 84 4.57 -6.15 0.03
N PHE A 85 3.31 -6.00 -0.41
CA PHE A 85 2.25 -6.95 -0.05
C PHE A 85 2.29 -8.24 -0.87
N GLY A 86 2.86 -8.22 -2.08
CA GLY A 86 2.89 -9.36 -3.00
C GLY A 86 1.53 -9.72 -3.61
N VAL A 87 0.49 -8.93 -3.34
CA VAL A 87 -0.90 -9.12 -3.81
C VAL A 87 -1.50 -7.81 -4.28
N GLY A 88 -2.66 -7.89 -4.93
CA GLY A 88 -3.43 -6.73 -5.40
C GLY A 88 -3.10 -6.31 -6.82
N ASN A 89 -3.89 -5.37 -7.32
CA ASN A 89 -3.81 -4.88 -8.70
C ASN A 89 -3.76 -3.35 -8.73
N ILE A 90 -3.01 -2.82 -9.69
CA ILE A 90 -2.93 -1.39 -9.98
C ILE A 90 -3.88 -1.07 -11.14
N SER A 91 -4.65 0.00 -10.97
CA SER A 91 -5.59 0.51 -11.95
C SER A 91 -5.32 1.99 -12.21
N ILE A 92 -5.37 2.40 -13.48
CA ILE A 92 -5.20 3.80 -13.88
C ILE A 92 -6.58 4.39 -14.16
N GLY A 93 -6.87 5.53 -13.54
CA GLY A 93 -8.09 6.29 -13.78
C GLY A 93 -8.14 6.78 -15.23
N LYS A 94 -9.25 6.53 -15.92
CA LYS A 94 -9.39 6.93 -17.34
C LYS A 94 -9.73 8.41 -17.52
N THR A 95 -10.35 9.02 -16.52
CA THR A 95 -10.92 10.37 -16.59
C THR A 95 -10.27 11.36 -15.65
N ARG A 96 -9.53 10.87 -14.65
CA ARG A 96 -8.81 11.65 -13.65
C ARG A 96 -7.37 11.17 -13.62
N ASP A 97 -6.42 12.07 -13.37
CA ASP A 97 -5.01 11.76 -13.20
C ASP A 97 -4.74 11.06 -11.86
N THR A 98 -5.35 9.89 -11.72
CA THR A 98 -5.36 9.07 -10.52
C THR A 98 -4.92 7.66 -10.87
N VAL A 99 -4.25 7.04 -9.93
CA VAL A 99 -3.78 5.67 -9.99
C VAL A 99 -4.09 5.02 -8.65
N ALA A 100 -4.54 3.78 -8.67
CA ALA A 100 -5.00 3.12 -7.46
C ALA A 100 -4.51 1.69 -7.37
N TYR A 101 -3.98 1.36 -6.19
CA TYR A 101 -3.72 0.01 -5.75
C TYR A 101 -4.98 -0.54 -5.08
N SER A 102 -5.38 -1.76 -5.41
CA SER A 102 -6.58 -2.36 -4.86
C SER A 102 -6.46 -3.86 -4.63
N VAL A 103 -7.02 -4.32 -3.50
CA VAL A 103 -7.11 -5.72 -3.11
C VAL A 103 -8.57 -6.04 -2.83
N GLY A 104 -9.17 -6.84 -3.70
CA GLY A 104 -10.58 -7.26 -3.59
C GLY A 104 -10.80 -8.77 -3.46
N SER A 105 -9.72 -9.56 -3.47
CA SER A 105 -9.78 -11.00 -3.21
C SER A 105 -9.99 -11.23 -1.72
N THR A 106 -11.01 -12.02 -1.37
CA THR A 106 -11.27 -12.37 0.04
C THR A 106 -10.09 -13.11 0.67
N GLN A 107 -9.37 -13.93 -0.13
CA GLN A 107 -8.19 -14.66 0.34
C GLN A 107 -7.06 -13.69 0.68
N ASP A 108 -6.75 -12.76 -0.22
CA ASP A 108 -5.66 -11.79 -0.03
C ASP A 108 -5.97 -10.82 1.12
N LEU A 109 -7.22 -10.38 1.24
CA LEU A 109 -7.65 -9.53 2.35
C LEU A 109 -7.47 -10.22 3.70
N THR A 110 -7.87 -11.50 3.79
CA THR A 110 -7.83 -12.26 5.05
C THR A 110 -6.41 -12.69 5.42
N ASN A 111 -5.59 -13.07 4.44
CA ASN A 111 -4.29 -13.68 4.68
C ASN A 111 -3.12 -12.69 4.63
N VAL A 112 -3.30 -11.52 4.00
CA VAL A 112 -2.20 -10.55 3.79
C VAL A 112 -2.55 -9.18 4.38
N ILE A 113 -3.65 -8.58 3.95
CA ILE A 113 -3.96 -7.18 4.29
C ILE A 113 -4.36 -7.03 5.76
N ILE A 114 -5.37 -7.76 6.22
CA ILE A 114 -5.82 -7.68 7.62
C ILE A 114 -4.69 -8.04 8.61
N PRO A 115 -3.92 -9.12 8.42
CA PRO A 115 -2.81 -9.45 9.31
C PRO A 115 -1.73 -8.36 9.40
N HIS A 116 -1.48 -7.61 8.32
CA HIS A 116 -0.55 -6.48 8.35
C HIS A 116 -1.02 -5.39 9.33
N PHE A 117 -2.25 -4.90 9.17
CA PHE A 117 -2.81 -3.83 10.01
C PHE A 117 -3.07 -4.26 11.46
N LEU A 118 -3.27 -5.56 11.71
CA LEU A 118 -3.32 -6.07 13.08
C LEU A 118 -1.93 -6.11 13.75
N LYS A 119 -0.88 -6.36 12.98
CA LYS A 119 0.50 -6.41 13.48
C LYS A 119 1.13 -5.03 13.62
N TYR A 120 0.76 -4.10 12.76
CA TYR A 120 1.27 -2.73 12.69
C TYR A 120 0.11 -1.73 12.66
N PRO A 121 -0.50 -1.43 13.83
CA PRO A 121 -1.58 -0.45 13.95
C PRO A 121 -1.06 0.99 13.88
#